data_AF-A0A6L5X6P3-F1
#
_entry.id   AF-A0A6L5X6P3-F1
#
_cell.length_a   1.000
_cell.length_b   1.000
_cell.length_c   1.000
_cell.angle_alpha   90.00
_cell.angle_beta   90.00
_cell.angle_gamma   90.00
#
_symmetry.space_group_name_H-M   'P 1'
#
loop_
_entity.id
_entity.type
_entity.pdbx_description
1 polymer ?
#
loop_
_entity_poly.entity_id
_entity_poly.type
_entity_poly.pdbx_seq_one_letter_code
_entity_poly.pdbx_strand_id
1 'polypeptide(L)'
;MEGLRLYRRRIIPSECILLKDDILLHRDNETIITKWKTLHPKKTLSHGYSCYFPERGIKVSKFYDHEDQLISWYCDIIETSFSQEEEIDTYIFTDLLADVIVYPDGQVRVVDLDELADAQRDSLITPDQLQAALRHLDRLLQIIYKGNFGTLQAYVNDAEQADKDHLLDA
;
A
#
# COMPACT_ATOMS: atom_id res chain seq x y z
N MET A 1 -5.64 1.51 19.95
CA MET A 1 -6.55 0.98 18.91
C MET A 1 -7.12 -0.32 19.42
N GLU A 2 -8.12 -0.26 20.29
CA GLU A 2 -8.89 -1.46 20.63
C GLU A 2 -9.79 -1.77 19.43
N GLY A 3 -9.83 -3.03 18.99
CA GLY A 3 -10.75 -3.49 17.92
C GLY A 3 -10.24 -3.46 16.47
N LEU A 4 -8.98 -3.12 16.17
CA LEU A 4 -8.44 -3.21 14.79
C LEU A 4 -7.03 -3.82 14.76
N ARG A 5 -6.81 -4.74 13.81
CA ARG A 5 -5.50 -5.31 13.49
C ARG A 5 -5.25 -5.23 11.99
N LEU A 6 -4.10 -4.66 11.62
CA LEU A 6 -3.64 -4.57 10.24
C LEU A 6 -2.40 -5.44 10.07
N TYR A 7 -2.42 -6.36 9.12
CA TYR A 7 -1.29 -7.22 8.79
C TYR A 7 -0.82 -6.96 7.37
N ARG A 8 0.50 -6.95 7.18
CA ARG A 8 1.12 -7.07 5.86
C ARG A 8 1.62 -8.49 5.67
N ARG A 9 1.13 -9.16 4.63
CA ARG A 9 1.61 -10.48 4.19
C ARG A 9 2.40 -10.33 2.90
N ARG A 10 3.59 -10.90 2.83
CA ARG A 10 4.41 -11.03 1.62
C ARG A 10 4.54 -12.48 1.23
N ILE A 11 4.57 -12.71 -0.08
CA ILE A 11 4.78 -14.05 -0.65
C ILE A 11 6.28 -14.33 -0.77
N ILE A 12 7.06 -13.34 -1.22
CA ILE A 12 8.51 -13.43 -1.42
C ILE A 12 9.22 -12.24 -0.75
N PRO A 13 10.14 -12.48 0.20
CA PRO A 13 10.17 -13.68 1.06
C PRO A 13 8.85 -13.83 1.83
N SER A 14 8.49 -15.07 2.17
CA SER A 14 7.26 -15.34 2.91
C SER A 14 7.30 -14.73 4.31
N GLU A 15 6.36 -13.84 4.59
CA GLU A 15 6.29 -13.09 5.84
C GLU A 15 4.85 -12.65 6.12
N CYS A 16 4.44 -12.60 7.38
CA CYS A 16 3.20 -11.95 7.81
C CYS A 16 3.46 -11.17 9.10
N ILE A 17 3.40 -9.84 9.03
CA ILE A 17 3.72 -8.94 10.14
C ILE A 17 2.48 -8.15 10.54
N LEU A 18 2.22 -8.10 11.85
CA LEU A 18 1.29 -7.13 12.45
C LEU A 18 1.91 -5.73 12.37
N LEU A 19 1.21 -4.80 11.74
CA LEU A 19 1.58 -3.39 11.61
C LEU A 19 1.26 -2.62 12.91
N LYS A 20 1.82 -3.09 14.01
CA LYS A 20 1.54 -2.57 15.36
C LYS A 20 2.05 -1.14 15.60
N ASP A 21 3.04 -0.72 14.82
CA ASP A 21 3.71 0.57 14.95
C ASP A 21 3.16 1.61 13.95
N ASP A 22 2.25 1.19 13.05
CA ASP A 22 1.56 2.07 12.12
C ASP A 22 0.46 2.85 12.86
N ILE A 23 0.32 4.13 12.53
CA ILE A 23 -0.70 5.01 13.06
C ILE A 23 -1.88 5.02 12.08
N LEU A 24 -3.05 4.56 12.52
CA LEU A 24 -4.29 4.69 11.76
C LEU A 24 -4.74 6.16 11.76
N LEU A 25 -4.87 6.74 10.57
CA LEU A 25 -5.35 8.12 10.38
C LEU A 25 -6.84 8.15 10.00
N HIS A 26 -7.26 7.22 9.15
CA HIS A 26 -8.63 7.15 8.65
C HIS A 26 -9.01 5.71 8.31
N ARG A 27 -10.30 5.39 8.45
CA ARG A 27 -10.88 4.13 7.98
C ARG A 27 -12.36 4.34 7.67
N ASP A 28 -12.78 3.87 6.51
CA ASP A 28 -14.17 3.71 6.14
C ASP A 28 -14.38 2.40 5.36
N ASN A 29 -15.51 2.27 4.66
CA ASN A 29 -15.85 1.08 3.89
C ASN A 29 -15.02 0.93 2.61
N GLU A 30 -14.37 2.00 2.14
CA GLU A 30 -13.61 2.01 0.88
C GLU A 30 -12.10 2.02 1.10
N THR A 31 -11.64 2.67 2.17
CA THR A 31 -10.23 2.99 2.38
C THR A 31 -9.78 2.82 3.83
N ILE A 32 -8.50 2.49 3.97
CA ILE A 32 -7.77 2.51 5.25
C ILE A 32 -6.54 3.36 5.01
N ILE A 33 -6.30 4.37 5.85
CA ILE A 33 -5.17 5.29 5.70
C ILE A 33 -4.31 5.23 6.95
N THR A 34 -3.01 5.04 6.75
CA THR A 34 -2.02 4.88 7.81
C THR A 34 -0.80 5.78 7.58
N LYS A 35 -0.16 6.17 8.66
CA LYS A 35 1.18 6.75 8.70
C LYS A 35 2.13 5.74 9.33
N TRP A 36 3.31 5.58 8.76
CA TRP A 36 4.24 4.53 9.18
C TRP A 36 5.70 4.99 9.07
N LYS A 37 6.57 4.29 9.79
CA LYS A 37 8.03 4.33 9.63
C LYS A 37 8.50 2.98 9.11
N THR A 38 9.64 2.93 8.43
CA THR A 38 10.16 1.65 7.94
C THR A 38 10.33 0.65 9.09
N LEU A 39 9.79 -0.57 8.92
CA LEU A 39 9.94 -1.66 9.89
C LEU A 39 11.40 -2.00 10.21
N HIS A 40 12.28 -1.83 9.22
CA HIS A 40 13.72 -1.98 9.36
C HIS A 40 14.42 -0.77 8.74
N PRO A 41 15.51 -0.25 9.34
CA PRO A 41 16.25 0.86 8.78
C PRO A 41 16.63 0.61 7.31
N LYS A 42 16.26 1.55 6.44
CA LYS A 42 16.67 1.56 5.02
C LYS A 42 17.59 2.76 4.77
N LYS A 43 18.45 2.62 3.75
CA LYS A 43 19.41 3.66 3.39
C LYS A 43 18.74 4.96 2.96
N THR A 44 17.65 4.87 2.20
CA THR A 44 16.98 6.02 1.58
C THR A 44 15.58 6.23 2.15
N LEU A 45 14.72 5.20 2.15
CA LEU A 45 13.36 5.30 2.68
C LEU A 45 13.35 5.41 4.21
N SER A 46 12.60 6.38 4.74
CA SER A 46 12.47 6.60 6.19
C SER A 46 11.06 6.30 6.68
N HIS A 47 10.07 6.90 6.05
CA HIS A 47 8.67 6.86 6.48
C HIS A 47 7.73 7.17 5.32
N GLY A 48 6.43 7.12 5.60
CA GLY A 48 5.43 7.46 4.60
C GLY A 48 4.02 7.42 5.13
N TYR A 49 3.11 7.66 4.19
CA TYR A 49 1.67 7.53 4.37
C TYR A 49 1.16 6.55 3.31
N SER A 50 0.21 5.70 3.67
CA SER A 50 -0.38 4.73 2.74
C SER A 50 -1.90 4.76 2.84
N CYS A 51 -2.54 4.77 1.67
CA CYS A 51 -3.96 4.50 1.51
C CYS A 51 -4.14 3.12 0.88
N TYR A 52 -4.79 2.22 1.61
CA TYR A 52 -5.22 0.91 1.12
C TYR A 52 -6.60 1.06 0.50
N PHE A 53 -6.79 0.49 -0.70
CA PHE A 53 -8.07 0.39 -1.38
C PHE A 53 -8.44 -1.10 -1.57
N PRO A 54 -9.02 -1.76 -0.55
CA PRO A 54 -9.22 -3.22 -0.54
C PRO A 54 -9.93 -3.75 -1.79
N GLU A 55 -11.06 -3.15 -2.17
CA GLU A 55 -11.85 -3.55 -3.36
C GLU A 55 -11.16 -3.25 -4.69
N ARG A 56 -10.27 -2.25 -4.71
CA ARG A 56 -9.49 -1.92 -5.92
C ARG A 56 -8.27 -2.82 -6.08
N GLY A 57 -7.86 -3.50 -5.00
CA GLY A 57 -6.71 -4.39 -4.96
C GLY A 57 -5.38 -3.64 -5.07
N ILE A 58 -5.31 -2.43 -4.52
CA ILE A 58 -4.10 -1.60 -4.54
C ILE A 58 -3.85 -0.94 -3.17
N LYS A 59 -2.58 -0.67 -2.87
CA LYS A 59 -2.16 0.23 -1.78
C LYS A 59 -1.30 1.32 -2.38
N VAL A 60 -1.67 2.58 -2.19
CA VAL A 60 -0.91 3.74 -2.69
C VAL A 60 -0.17 4.39 -1.54
N SER A 61 1.15 4.50 -1.67
CA SER A 61 2.04 4.99 -0.62
C SER A 61 2.84 6.18 -1.09
N LYS A 62 2.97 7.19 -0.23
CA LYS A 62 3.84 8.35 -0.44
C LYS A 62 5.11 8.14 0.39
N PHE A 63 6.24 7.98 -0.28
CA PHE A 63 7.51 7.61 0.36
C PHE A 63 8.41 8.83 0.56
N TYR A 64 8.89 8.98 1.78
CA TYR A 64 9.80 10.06 2.18
C TYR A 64 11.17 9.52 2.58
N ASP A 65 12.20 10.30 2.28
CA ASP A 65 13.55 10.03 2.78
C ASP A 65 13.75 10.55 4.21
N HIS A 66 14.99 10.51 4.68
CA HIS A 66 15.37 10.97 6.03
C HIS A 66 15.39 12.50 6.18
N GLU A 67 15.24 13.25 5.08
CA GLU A 67 15.20 14.73 5.03
C GLU A 67 13.79 15.26 4.69
N ASP A 68 12.76 14.41 4.84
CA ASP A 68 11.35 14.69 4.51
C ASP A 68 11.11 15.04 3.02
N GLN A 69 12.01 14.62 2.12
CA GLN A 69 11.85 14.80 0.69
C GLN A 69 11.10 13.63 0.05
N LEU A 70 10.16 13.95 -0.84
CA LEU A 70 9.39 12.95 -1.58
C LEU A 70 10.33 12.16 -2.49
N ILE A 71 10.46 10.86 -2.24
CA ILE A 71 11.19 9.93 -3.09
C ILE A 71 10.33 9.58 -4.32
N SER A 72 9.13 9.06 -4.05
CA SER A 72 8.19 8.58 -5.07
C SER A 72 6.83 8.26 -4.46
N TRP A 73 5.84 8.06 -5.33
CA TRP A 73 4.66 7.29 -5.00
C TRP A 73 4.90 5.83 -5.35
N TYR A 74 4.56 4.94 -4.42
CA TYR A 74 4.72 3.49 -4.56
C TYR A 74 3.35 2.83 -4.46
N CYS A 75 2.96 2.08 -5.47
CA CYS A 75 1.65 1.44 -5.55
C CYS A 75 1.82 -0.08 -5.57
N ASP A 76 1.46 -0.72 -4.47
CA ASP A 76 1.47 -2.17 -4.37
C ASP A 76 0.16 -2.74 -4.92
N ILE A 77 0.25 -3.84 -5.67
CA ILE A 77 -0.91 -4.65 -6.01
C ILE A 77 -1.15 -5.65 -4.87
N ILE A 78 -2.37 -5.65 -4.33
CA ILE A 78 -2.70 -6.41 -3.13
C ILE A 78 -4.00 -7.21 -3.26
N GLU A 79 -4.07 -8.30 -2.50
CA GLU A 79 -5.31 -8.97 -2.13
C GLU A 79 -5.59 -8.71 -0.64
N THR A 80 -6.82 -8.33 -0.30
CA THR A 80 -7.21 -8.06 1.09
C THR A 80 -8.14 -9.15 1.60
N SER A 81 -7.77 -9.80 2.70
CA SER A 81 -8.71 -10.62 3.47
C SER A 81 -9.17 -9.88 4.72
N PHE A 82 -10.45 -9.97 5.02
CA PHE A 82 -11.05 -9.39 6.22
C PHE A 82 -11.69 -10.50 7.07
N SER A 83 -11.49 -10.43 8.38
CA SER A 83 -12.22 -11.21 9.37
C SER A 83 -12.59 -10.35 10.58
N GLN A 84 -13.65 -10.76 11.28
CA GLN A 84 -14.06 -10.15 12.53
C GLN A 84 -14.20 -11.25 13.58
N GLU A 85 -13.39 -11.17 14.63
CA GLU A 85 -13.36 -12.13 15.73
C GLU A 85 -13.36 -11.36 17.05
N GLU A 86 -14.30 -11.68 17.95
CA GLU A 86 -14.38 -11.06 19.29
C GLU A 86 -14.34 -9.52 19.25
N GLU A 87 -15.10 -8.89 18.34
CA GLU A 87 -15.14 -7.43 18.12
C GLU A 87 -13.81 -6.81 17.62
N ILE A 88 -12.89 -7.65 17.13
CA ILE A 88 -11.63 -7.21 16.52
C ILE A 88 -11.72 -7.39 15.01
N ASP A 89 -11.72 -6.27 14.30
CA ASP A 89 -11.59 -6.24 12.86
C ASP A 89 -10.14 -6.53 12.47
N THR A 90 -9.94 -7.52 11.60
CA THR A 90 -8.61 -7.93 11.15
C THR A 90 -8.53 -7.85 9.63
N TYR A 91 -7.59 -7.04 9.14
CA TYR A 91 -7.23 -6.96 7.72
C TYR A 91 -5.87 -7.58 7.49
N ILE A 92 -5.76 -8.42 6.47
CA ILE A 92 -4.48 -8.92 5.97
C ILE A 92 -4.34 -8.46 4.53
N PHE A 93 -3.39 -7.56 4.30
CA PHE A 93 -3.01 -7.06 2.98
C PHE A 93 -1.89 -7.95 2.45
N THR A 94 -2.23 -8.76 1.46
CA THR A 94 -1.30 -9.66 0.78
C THR A 94 -0.71 -8.95 -0.41
N ASP A 95 0.58 -8.67 -0.35
CA ASP A 95 1.42 -8.23 -1.47
C ASP A 95 1.39 -9.30 -2.57
N LEU A 96 0.88 -8.93 -3.76
CA LEU A 96 0.83 -9.76 -4.96
C LEU A 96 1.99 -9.45 -5.92
N LEU A 97 3.11 -8.97 -5.38
CA LEU A 97 4.44 -8.83 -5.97
C LEU A 97 4.58 -7.77 -7.07
N ALA A 98 3.58 -7.56 -7.93
CA ALA A 98 3.63 -6.48 -8.90
C ALA A 98 3.47 -5.12 -8.23
N ASP A 99 4.35 -4.18 -8.58
CA ASP A 99 4.31 -2.81 -8.07
C ASP A 99 4.45 -1.77 -9.19
N VAL A 100 3.91 -0.57 -8.93
CA VAL A 100 4.07 0.61 -9.80
C VAL A 100 4.68 1.77 -9.01
N ILE A 101 5.80 2.28 -9.51
CA ILE A 101 6.48 3.46 -8.98
C ILE A 101 6.16 4.66 -9.87
N VAL A 102 5.70 5.75 -9.26
CA VAL A 102 5.50 7.04 -9.94
C VAL A 102 6.40 8.09 -9.30
N TYR A 103 7.37 8.59 -10.07
CA TYR A 103 8.34 9.57 -9.60
C TYR A 103 7.77 11.00 -9.66
N PRO A 104 8.37 11.96 -8.92
CA PRO A 104 7.92 13.36 -8.93
C PRO A 104 7.92 14.02 -10.31
N ASP A 105 8.78 13.57 -11.23
CA ASP A 105 8.84 14.04 -12.62
C ASP A 105 7.76 13.42 -13.53
N GLY A 106 6.93 12.52 -12.98
CA GLY A 106 5.88 11.80 -13.70
C GLY A 106 6.36 10.52 -14.40
N GLN A 107 7.64 10.15 -14.30
CA GLN A 107 8.10 8.86 -14.81
C GLN A 107 7.41 7.71 -14.07
N VAL A 108 6.94 6.72 -14.83
CA VAL A 108 6.27 5.52 -14.31
C VAL A 108 7.13 4.29 -14.57
N ARG A 109 7.32 3.46 -13.54
CA ARG A 109 7.98 2.15 -13.67
C ARG A 109 7.11 1.06 -13.07
N VAL A 110 6.95 -0.03 -13.82
CA VAL A 110 6.39 -1.28 -13.31
C VAL A 110 7.57 -2.19 -12.95
N VAL A 111 7.52 -2.79 -11.76
CA VAL A 111 8.59 -3.65 -11.24
C VAL A 111 8.02 -4.98 -10.73
N ASP A 112 8.92 -5.93 -10.49
CA ASP A 112 8.67 -7.21 -9.80
C ASP A 112 7.63 -8.14 -10.48
N LEU A 113 7.40 -7.93 -11.79
CA LEU A 113 6.59 -8.85 -12.62
C LEU A 113 7.25 -10.23 -12.80
N ASP A 114 8.58 -10.28 -12.72
CA ASP A 114 9.34 -11.53 -12.68
C ASP A 114 9.09 -12.29 -11.38
N GLU A 115 9.10 -11.61 -10.23
CA GLU A 115 8.70 -12.22 -8.95
C GLU A 115 7.25 -12.73 -8.99
N LEU A 116 6.32 -11.97 -9.58
CA LEU A 116 4.93 -12.41 -9.78
C LEU A 116 4.84 -13.68 -10.66
N ALA A 117 5.59 -13.73 -11.76
CA ALA A 117 5.64 -14.89 -12.64
C ALA A 117 6.24 -16.12 -11.94
N ASP A 118 7.33 -15.91 -11.20
CA ASP A 118 8.00 -16.95 -10.42
C ASP A 118 7.10 -17.49 -9.30
N ALA A 119 6.38 -16.62 -8.60
CA ALA A 119 5.43 -17.04 -7.57
C ALA A 119 4.31 -17.91 -8.14
N GLN A 120 3.81 -17.64 -9.36
CA GLN A 120 2.85 -18.53 -10.00
C GLN A 120 3.51 -19.85 -10.40
N ARG A 121 4.68 -19.81 -11.06
CA ARG A 121 5.42 -21.01 -11.49
C ARG A 121 5.63 -21.97 -10.33
N ASP A 122 6.02 -21.41 -9.19
CA ASP A 122 6.35 -22.15 -7.97
C ASP A 122 5.11 -22.43 -7.10
N SER A 123 3.90 -22.12 -7.61
CA SER A 123 2.61 -22.34 -6.94
C SER A 123 2.46 -21.66 -5.57
N LEU A 124 3.17 -20.55 -5.36
CA LEU A 124 3.04 -19.69 -4.18
C LEU A 124 1.77 -18.83 -4.23
N ILE A 125 1.25 -18.59 -5.45
CA ILE A 125 -0.06 -17.98 -5.70
C ILE A 125 -0.92 -18.86 -6.59
N THR A 126 -2.24 -18.68 -6.48
CA THR A 126 -3.19 -19.35 -7.36
C THR A 126 -3.25 -18.67 -8.74
N PRO A 127 -3.74 -19.38 -9.78
CA PRO A 127 -4.05 -18.75 -11.07
C PRO A 127 -5.05 -17.59 -10.97
N ASP A 128 -5.96 -17.61 -9.98
CA ASP A 128 -6.92 -16.54 -9.76
C ASP A 128 -6.27 -15.31 -9.15
N GLN A 129 -5.34 -15.49 -8.20
CA GLN A 129 -4.53 -14.39 -7.65
C GLN A 129 -3.65 -13.75 -8.72
N LEU A 130 -3.02 -14.53 -9.60
CA LEU A 130 -2.27 -13.99 -10.75
C LEU A 130 -3.18 -13.14 -11.65
N GLN A 131 -4.33 -13.69 -12.03
CA GLN A 131 -5.28 -12.96 -12.87
C GLN A 131 -5.81 -11.69 -12.20
N ALA A 132 -6.09 -11.73 -10.90
CA ALA A 132 -6.51 -10.57 -10.12
C ALA A 132 -5.40 -9.51 -10.11
N ALA A 133 -4.16 -9.89 -9.81
CA ALA A 133 -3.00 -8.99 -9.80
C ALA A 133 -2.84 -8.28 -11.15
N LEU A 134 -2.88 -9.02 -12.26
CA LEU A 134 -2.76 -8.45 -13.61
C LEU A 134 -3.90 -7.47 -13.94
N ARG A 135 -5.15 -7.77 -13.54
CA ARG A 135 -6.28 -6.86 -13.75
C ARG A 135 -6.20 -5.62 -12.85
N HIS A 136 -5.76 -5.76 -11.61
CA HIS A 136 -5.57 -4.64 -10.70
C HIS A 136 -4.46 -3.70 -11.20
N LEU A 137 -3.35 -4.28 -11.65
CA LEU A 137 -2.24 -3.58 -12.28
C LEU A 137 -2.70 -2.80 -13.52
N ASP A 138 -3.41 -3.44 -14.46
CA ASP A 138 -3.91 -2.74 -15.65
C ASP A 138 -4.84 -1.57 -15.27
N ARG A 139 -5.79 -1.79 -14.35
CA ARG A 139 -6.67 -0.70 -13.89
C ARG A 139 -5.89 0.48 -13.29
N LEU A 140 -4.87 0.21 -12.48
CA LEU A 140 -4.01 1.25 -11.91
C LEU A 140 -3.25 2.00 -13.02
N LEU A 141 -2.64 1.28 -13.95
CA LEU A 141 -1.92 1.89 -15.09
C LEU A 141 -2.85 2.73 -15.96
N GLN A 142 -4.08 2.29 -16.21
CA GLN A 142 -5.08 3.07 -16.93
C GLN A 142 -5.45 4.37 -16.19
N ILE A 143 -5.53 4.37 -14.86
CA ILE A 143 -5.74 5.58 -14.07
C ILE A 143 -4.54 6.54 -14.26
N ILE A 144 -3.32 6.03 -14.17
CA ILE A 144 -2.09 6.81 -14.30
C ILE A 144 -1.96 7.40 -15.71
N TYR A 145 -2.09 6.58 -16.75
CA TYR A 145 -1.93 7.01 -18.15
C TYR A 145 -3.00 7.98 -18.63
N LYS A 146 -4.19 7.97 -18.01
CA LYS A 146 -5.24 8.96 -18.26
C LYS A 146 -5.03 10.27 -17.49
N GLY A 147 -3.94 10.42 -16.75
CA GLY A 147 -3.65 11.62 -15.95
C GLY A 147 -4.48 11.72 -14.67
N ASN A 148 -5.14 10.64 -14.25
CA ASN A 148 -6.06 10.65 -13.11
C ASN A 148 -5.41 10.15 -11.81
N PHE A 149 -4.08 9.99 -11.76
CA PHE A 149 -3.39 9.53 -10.55
C PHE A 149 -3.59 10.47 -9.35
N GLY A 150 -3.78 11.77 -9.61
CA GLY A 150 -4.14 12.76 -8.59
C GLY A 150 -5.36 12.39 -7.75
N THR A 151 -6.30 11.62 -8.30
CA THR A 151 -7.48 11.13 -7.56
C THR A 151 -7.14 10.12 -6.47
N LEU A 152 -6.05 9.35 -6.65
CA LEU A 152 -5.54 8.42 -5.62
C LEU A 152 -4.61 9.15 -4.65
N GLN A 153 -3.80 10.07 -5.16
CA GLN A 153 -2.88 10.88 -4.35
C GLN A 153 -3.64 11.76 -3.34
N ALA A 154 -4.82 12.26 -3.70
CA ALA A 154 -5.65 13.11 -2.84
C ALA A 154 -5.91 12.46 -1.47
N TYR A 155 -6.32 11.19 -1.41
CA TYR A 155 -6.56 10.50 -0.13
C TYR A 155 -5.36 10.57 0.82
N VAL A 156 -4.15 10.37 0.29
CA VAL A 156 -2.92 10.38 1.08
C VAL A 156 -2.51 11.80 1.44
N ASN A 157 -2.61 12.74 0.48
CA ASN A 157 -2.26 14.15 0.71
C ASN A 157 -3.18 14.83 1.73
N ASP A 158 -4.49 14.55 1.66
CA ASP A 158 -5.48 15.13 2.55
C ASP A 158 -5.30 14.61 3.98
N ALA A 159 -5.05 13.30 4.13
CA ALA A 159 -4.75 12.70 5.43
C ALA A 159 -3.42 13.18 6.01
N GLU A 160 -2.39 13.36 5.18
CA GLU A 160 -1.11 13.93 5.59
C GLU A 160 -1.27 15.38 6.06
N GLN A 161 -2.03 16.20 5.33
CA GLN A 161 -2.27 17.59 5.71
C GLN A 161 -3.02 17.66 7.05
N ALA A 162 -4.08 16.87 7.22
CA ALA A 162 -4.84 16.82 8.47
C ALA A 162 -3.98 16.35 9.67
N ASP A 163 -3.11 15.35 9.47
CA ASP A 163 -2.16 14.89 10.49
C ASP A 163 -1.16 15.98 10.88
N LYS A 164 -0.66 16.76 9.90
CA LYS A 164 0.25 17.88 10.16
C LYS A 164 -0.42 19.04 10.89
N ASP A 165 -1.65 19.38 10.51
CA ASP A 165 -2.42 20.45 11.15
C ASP A 165 -2.70 20.11 12.62
N HIS A 166 -3.06 18.85 12.91
CA HIS A 166 -3.28 18.38 14.28
C HIS A 166 -2.03 18.49 15.17
N LEU A 167 -0.84 18.32 14.60
CA LEU A 167 0.45 18.47 15.31
C LEU A 167 0.81 19.93 15.58
N LEU A 168 0.29 20.89 14.82
CA LEU A 168 0.52 22.32 15.04
C LEU A 168 -0.40 22.89 16.14
N ASP A 169 -1.55 22.26 16.34
CA ASP A 169 -2.55 22.66 17.35
C ASP A 169 -2.36 21.97 18.73
N ALA A 170 -1.43 21.02 18.84
CA ALA A 170 -1.14 20.23 20.06
C ALA A 170 0.10 20.73 20.82
#